data_AF-A0A7S3N8W6-F1
#
_entry.id   AF-A0A7S3N8W6-F1
#
_cell.length_a   1.000
_cell.length_b   1.000
_cell.length_c   1.000
_cell.angle_alpha   90.00
_cell.angle_beta   90.00
_cell.angle_gamma   90.00
#
_symmetry.space_group_name_H-M   'P 1'
#
loop_
_entity.id
_entity.type
_entity.pdbx_description
1 polymer ?
#
loop_
_entity_poly.entity_id
_entity_poly.type
_entity_poly.pdbx_seq_one_letter_code
_entity_poly.pdbx_strand_id
1 'polypeptide(L)'
;KKSCPAGFGKGHAVPNNAIHNKKQCPFTRAMDSINPIIDMIQFSIPPGPRFIPLNWLINLHKFGCWIFVLVLMVYYDNFSIGAWIYIVLHGSYGLLWVLKDMIFPDQAFQTKVTLVSAAIASCLLMLYFLPGYQMVSGIADNHPSTDRIIVAFVCYFFG
;
A
#
# COMPACT_ATOMS: atom_id res chain seq x y z
N LYS A 1 -21.27 -47.08 1.85
CA LYS A 1 -21.74 -46.38 0.62
C LYS A 1 -22.29 -45.03 1.07
N LYS A 2 -21.74 -43.85 0.80
CA LYS A 2 -20.70 -43.37 -0.12
C LYS A 2 -20.14 -42.08 0.52
N SER A 3 -18.88 -42.07 0.95
CA SER A 3 -17.82 -41.22 0.40
C SER A 3 -18.20 -39.74 0.18
N CYS A 4 -17.78 -38.89 1.11
CA CYS A 4 -17.63 -37.44 0.87
C CYS A 4 -16.39 -37.24 -0.04
N PRO A 5 -16.49 -36.56 -1.19
CA PRO A 5 -15.33 -36.30 -2.02
C PRO A 5 -14.57 -35.05 -1.52
N ALA A 6 -13.25 -35.15 -1.57
CA ALA A 6 -12.32 -34.04 -1.49
C ALA A 6 -12.63 -33.00 -2.60
N GLY A 7 -12.62 -31.73 -2.24
CA GLY A 7 -12.91 -30.62 -3.14
C GLY A 7 -12.44 -29.28 -2.60
N PHE A 8 -11.12 -29.10 -2.61
CA PHE A 8 -10.39 -27.89 -3.01
C PHE A 8 -10.98 -26.51 -2.66
N GLY A 9 -10.23 -25.76 -1.83
CA GLY A 9 -10.54 -24.39 -1.44
C GLY A 9 -10.89 -23.46 -2.61
N LYS A 10 -12.04 -22.81 -2.47
CA LYS A 10 -12.37 -21.56 -3.16
C LYS A 10 -12.88 -20.60 -2.09
N GLY A 11 -12.22 -19.45 -2.00
CA GLY A 11 -12.60 -18.36 -1.11
C GLY A 11 -14.09 -18.04 -1.22
N HIS A 12 -14.67 -17.65 -0.10
CA HIS A 12 -16.07 -17.30 0.10
C HIS A 12 -16.70 -16.58 -1.09
N ALA A 13 -17.46 -17.34 -1.90
CA ALA A 13 -18.62 -16.79 -2.58
C ALA A 13 -19.75 -16.76 -1.54
N VAL A 14 -19.91 -15.62 -0.87
CA VAL A 14 -21.15 -15.35 -0.12
C VAL A 14 -22.29 -15.38 -1.15
N PRO A 15 -23.34 -16.19 -0.95
CA PRO A 15 -24.44 -16.24 -1.90
C PRO A 15 -25.16 -14.87 -1.96
N ASN A 16 -25.15 -14.26 -3.14
CA ASN A 16 -25.67 -12.90 -3.43
C ASN A 16 -27.17 -12.68 -3.14
N ASN A 17 -27.91 -13.69 -2.71
CA ASN A 17 -29.37 -13.60 -2.59
C ASN A 17 -29.92 -13.36 -1.18
N ALA A 18 -29.08 -13.18 -0.15
CA ALA A 18 -29.57 -13.06 1.24
C ALA A 18 -29.43 -11.67 1.89
N ILE A 19 -28.80 -10.68 1.22
CA ILE A 19 -28.49 -9.37 1.85
C ILE A 19 -29.27 -8.19 1.23
N HIS A 20 -29.97 -8.37 0.12
CA HIS A 20 -30.75 -7.31 -0.55
C HIS A 20 -32.12 -7.01 0.12
N ASN A 21 -32.13 -6.77 1.44
CA ASN A 21 -33.27 -6.14 2.11
C ASN A 21 -32.83 -5.25 3.28
N LYS A 22 -31.83 -4.41 3.04
CA LYS A 22 -31.64 -3.17 3.82
C LYS A 22 -31.78 -2.02 2.83
N LYS A 23 -32.50 -0.96 3.21
CA LYS A 23 -32.60 0.28 2.43
C LYS A 23 -31.19 0.83 2.19
N GLN A 24 -30.56 0.48 1.07
CA GLN A 24 -29.24 0.97 0.68
C GLN A 24 -29.38 2.47 0.40
N CYS A 25 -28.55 3.29 1.04
CA CYS A 25 -28.54 4.71 0.77
C CYS A 25 -28.01 4.96 -0.66
N PRO A 26 -28.40 6.06 -1.32
CA PRO A 26 -27.99 6.33 -2.70
C PRO A 26 -26.46 6.32 -2.88
N PHE A 27 -25.71 6.71 -1.85
CA PHE A 27 -24.25 6.69 -1.84
C PHE A 27 -23.66 5.27 -1.91
N THR A 28 -24.15 4.33 -1.09
CA THR A 28 -23.62 2.94 -1.11
C THR A 28 -23.89 2.27 -2.45
N ARG A 29 -25.06 2.54 -3.04
CA ARG A 29 -25.41 2.00 -4.36
C ARG A 29 -24.50 2.51 -5.48
N ALA A 30 -24.10 3.78 -5.41
CA ALA A 30 -23.15 4.35 -6.34
C ALA A 30 -21.76 3.69 -6.20
N MET A 31 -21.30 3.50 -4.96
CA MET A 31 -20.01 2.83 -4.69
C MET A 31 -20.02 1.37 -5.18
N ASP A 32 -21.09 0.62 -4.91
CA ASP A 32 -21.27 -0.75 -5.37
C ASP A 32 -21.21 -0.89 -6.89
N SER A 33 -21.59 0.16 -7.62
CA SER A 33 -21.54 0.19 -9.08
C SER A 33 -20.11 0.38 -9.64
N ILE A 34 -19.19 0.95 -8.85
CA ILE A 34 -17.82 1.27 -9.26
C ILE A 34 -16.84 0.17 -8.80
N ASN A 35 -17.14 -0.52 -7.70
CA ASN A 35 -16.34 -1.62 -7.15
C ASN A 35 -15.83 -2.66 -8.19
N PRO A 36 -16.63 -3.16 -9.16
CA PRO A 36 -16.11 -4.12 -10.14
C PRO A 36 -15.01 -3.54 -11.04
N ILE A 37 -15.04 -2.23 -11.31
CA ILE A 37 -14.00 -1.55 -12.09
C ILE A 37 -12.73 -1.42 -11.24
N ILE A 38 -12.88 -1.05 -9.97
CA ILE A 38 -11.77 -0.97 -9.01
C ILE A 38 -11.11 -2.34 -8.87
N ASP A 39 -11.90 -3.39 -8.67
CA ASP A 39 -11.39 -4.76 -8.53
C ASP A 39 -10.69 -5.26 -9.79
N MET A 40 -11.20 -4.88 -10.96
CA MET A 40 -10.54 -5.17 -12.23
C MET A 40 -9.17 -4.50 -12.29
N ILE A 41 -9.09 -3.20 -12.01
CA ILE A 41 -7.83 -2.45 -12.05
C ILE A 41 -6.84 -2.99 -11.01
N GLN A 42 -7.31 -3.18 -9.79
CA GLN A 42 -6.48 -3.54 -8.64
C GLN A 42 -5.99 -4.99 -8.70
N PHE A 43 -6.81 -5.93 -9.18
CA PHE A 43 -6.50 -7.36 -9.08
C PHE A 43 -6.43 -8.11 -10.41
N SER A 44 -7.08 -7.64 -11.47
CA SER A 44 -7.47 -8.48 -12.60
C SER A 44 -7.32 -7.83 -13.97
N ILE A 45 -6.30 -7.00 -14.19
CA ILE A 45 -6.02 -6.50 -15.54
C ILE A 45 -5.46 -7.67 -16.38
N PRO A 46 -6.08 -8.02 -17.52
CA PRO A 46 -5.55 -9.03 -18.45
C PRO A 46 -4.24 -8.53 -19.08
N PRO A 47 -3.28 -9.38 -19.50
CA PRO A 47 -3.29 -10.84 -19.50
C PRO A 47 -2.56 -11.48 -18.30
N GLY A 48 -2.93 -12.73 -18.00
CA GLY A 48 -2.11 -13.64 -17.20
C GLY A 48 -2.74 -14.15 -15.89
N PRO A 49 -2.17 -15.21 -15.29
CA PRO A 49 -2.63 -15.74 -14.00
C PRO A 49 -2.34 -14.78 -12.84
N ARG A 50 -3.02 -15.00 -11.72
CA ARG A 50 -2.79 -14.28 -10.46
C ARG A 50 -1.76 -15.04 -9.62
N PHE A 51 -0.59 -14.44 -9.40
CA PHE A 51 0.55 -15.15 -8.79
C PHE A 51 0.89 -14.67 -7.39
N ILE A 52 1.03 -13.35 -7.21
CA ILE A 52 1.58 -12.74 -6.00
C ILE A 52 0.44 -12.05 -5.23
N PRO A 53 0.31 -12.26 -3.92
CA PRO A 53 -0.62 -11.50 -3.09
C PRO A 53 -0.19 -10.03 -3.01
N LEU A 54 -1.15 -9.11 -3.10
CA LEU A 54 -0.88 -7.68 -3.17
C LEU A 54 -0.11 -7.14 -1.95
N ASN A 55 -0.30 -7.73 -0.77
CA ASN A 55 0.38 -7.31 0.46
C ASN A 55 1.90 -7.40 0.34
N TRP A 56 2.45 -8.40 -0.35
CA TRP A 56 3.89 -8.53 -0.55
C TRP A 56 4.45 -7.33 -1.31
N LEU A 57 3.74 -6.88 -2.35
CA LEU A 57 4.17 -5.74 -3.14
C LEU A 57 4.11 -4.45 -2.30
N ILE A 58 3.02 -4.25 -1.56
CA ILE A 58 2.85 -3.08 -0.71
C ILE A 58 3.89 -3.06 0.41
N ASN A 59 4.10 -4.17 1.12
CA ASN A 59 5.05 -4.26 2.21
C ASN A 59 6.49 -4.04 1.73
N LEU A 60 6.86 -4.62 0.58
CA LEU A 60 8.15 -4.38 -0.04
C LEU A 60 8.36 -2.90 -0.36
N HIS A 61 7.34 -2.22 -0.87
CA HIS A 61 7.44 -0.78 -1.14
C HIS A 61 7.50 0.07 0.13
N LYS A 62 6.66 -0.22 1.14
CA LYS A 62 6.59 0.53 2.39
C LYS A 62 7.91 0.43 3.17
N PHE A 63 8.48 -0.77 3.27
CA PHE A 63 9.78 -0.97 3.88
C PHE A 63 10.93 -0.54 2.95
N GLY A 64 10.80 -0.80 1.66
CA GLY A 64 11.78 -0.45 0.64
C GLY A 64 11.99 1.06 0.52
N CYS A 65 11.00 1.89 0.86
CA CYS A 65 11.16 3.34 0.93
C CYS A 65 12.28 3.76 1.87
N TRP A 66 12.36 3.14 3.06
CA TRP A 66 13.40 3.41 4.04
C TRP A 66 14.79 3.06 3.51
N ILE A 67 14.93 1.86 2.93
CA ILE A 67 16.18 1.41 2.31
C ILE A 67 16.57 2.32 1.14
N PHE A 68 15.61 2.68 0.30
CA PHE A 68 15.82 3.53 -0.86
C PHE A 68 16.37 4.90 -0.45
N VAL A 69 15.77 5.54 0.55
CA VAL A 69 16.24 6.83 1.07
C VAL A 69 17.64 6.70 1.68
N LEU A 70 17.95 5.64 2.44
CA LEU A 70 19.31 5.40 2.95
C LEU A 70 20.34 5.32 1.84
N VAL A 71 20.04 4.55 0.78
CA VAL A 71 20.93 4.41 -0.37
C VAL A 71 21.15 5.77 -1.03
N LEU A 72 20.10 6.59 -1.16
CA LEU A 72 20.23 7.94 -1.68
C LEU A 72 21.08 8.84 -0.77
N MET A 73 20.94 8.74 0.56
CA MET A 73 21.71 9.56 1.51
C MET A 73 23.20 9.29 1.36
N VAL A 74 23.56 8.01 1.21
CA VAL A 74 24.95 7.59 0.93
C VAL A 74 25.41 8.04 -0.46
N TYR A 75 24.55 7.92 -1.48
CA TYR A 75 24.90 8.27 -2.86
C TYR A 75 25.10 9.78 -3.08
N TYR A 76 24.27 10.62 -2.47
CA TYR A 76 24.35 12.08 -2.56
C TYR A 76 25.19 12.72 -1.45
N ASP A 77 25.76 11.91 -0.54
CA ASP A 77 26.47 12.37 0.67
C ASP A 77 25.68 13.43 1.46
N ASN A 78 24.36 13.20 1.59
CA ASN A 78 23.44 14.15 2.20
C ASN A 78 22.83 13.55 3.48
N PHE A 79 23.44 13.92 4.60
CA PHE A 79 23.00 13.55 5.95
C PHE A 79 22.40 14.74 6.71
N SER A 80 21.69 15.62 5.99
CA SER A 80 21.04 16.78 6.60
C SER A 80 19.96 16.39 7.62
N ILE A 81 19.58 17.36 8.45
CA ILE A 81 18.47 17.18 9.39
C ILE A 81 17.15 16.85 8.67
N GLY A 82 16.91 17.44 7.49
CA GLY A 82 15.73 17.13 6.67
C GLY A 82 15.71 15.67 6.20
N ALA A 83 16.84 15.15 5.74
CA ALA A 83 16.97 13.75 5.34
C ALA A 83 16.75 12.78 6.51
N TRP A 84 17.32 13.09 7.69
CA TRP A 84 17.11 12.31 8.92
C TRP A 84 15.67 12.34 9.42
N ILE A 85 15.01 13.50 9.37
CA ILE A 85 13.59 13.59 9.73
C ILE A 85 12.76 12.76 8.75
N TYR A 86 13.01 12.90 7.45
CA TYR A 86 12.26 12.15 6.43
C TYR A 86 12.37 10.65 6.65
N ILE A 87 13.58 10.12 6.83
CA ILE A 87 13.80 8.69 7.02
C ILE A 87 13.23 8.19 8.36
N VAL A 88 13.27 8.97 9.43
CA VAL A 88 12.67 8.57 10.72
C VAL A 88 11.15 8.50 10.59
N LEU A 89 10.51 9.52 10.01
CA LEU A 89 9.05 9.56 9.85
C LEU A 89 8.57 8.45 8.90
N HIS A 90 9.12 8.36 7.68
CA HIS A 90 8.70 7.34 6.72
C HIS A 90 9.15 5.94 7.10
N GLY A 91 10.34 5.79 7.67
CA GLY A 91 10.88 4.50 8.08
C GLY A 91 10.11 3.86 9.22
N SER A 92 9.83 4.63 10.28
CA SER A 92 9.04 4.13 11.41
C SER A 92 7.61 3.79 10.96
N TYR A 93 6.99 4.61 10.11
CA TYR A 93 5.70 4.27 9.49
C TYR A 93 5.76 2.99 8.65
N GLY A 94 6.77 2.83 7.79
CA GLY A 94 6.94 1.64 6.97
C GLY A 94 7.14 0.36 7.80
N LEU A 95 7.89 0.46 8.90
CA LEU A 95 8.08 -0.65 9.83
C LEU A 95 6.78 -1.01 10.56
N LEU A 96 6.06 0.00 11.08
CA LEU A 96 4.76 -0.19 11.71
C LEU A 96 3.73 -0.76 10.73
N TRP A 97 3.79 -0.39 9.46
CA TRP A 97 2.94 -0.96 8.40
C TRP A 97 3.18 -2.46 8.24
N VAL A 98 4.44 -2.89 8.11
CA VAL A 98 4.78 -4.31 7.99
C VAL A 98 4.37 -5.07 9.24
N LEU A 99 4.60 -4.51 10.43
CA LEU A 99 4.16 -5.10 11.69
C LEU A 99 2.63 -5.23 11.75
N LYS A 100 1.90 -4.20 11.31
CA LYS A 100 0.45 -4.23 11.15
C LYS A 100 0.01 -5.38 10.26
N ASP A 101 0.64 -5.59 9.10
CA ASP A 101 0.25 -6.65 8.18
C ASP A 101 0.53 -8.05 8.76
N MET A 102 1.57 -8.18 9.59
CA MET A 102 1.89 -9.45 10.28
C MET A 102 0.88 -9.79 11.38
N ILE A 103 0.43 -8.80 12.17
CA ILE A 103 -0.47 -9.02 13.31
C ILE A 103 -1.95 -9.01 12.87
N PHE A 104 -2.30 -8.09 11.97
CA PHE A 104 -3.66 -7.86 11.49
C PHE A 104 -3.67 -7.76 9.95
N PRO A 105 -3.49 -8.90 9.26
CA PRO A 105 -3.43 -8.92 7.81
C PRO A 105 -4.75 -8.46 7.19
N ASP A 106 -4.67 -7.54 6.24
CA ASP A 106 -5.83 -7.07 5.50
C ASP A 106 -6.20 -8.11 4.43
N GLN A 107 -7.43 -8.65 4.52
CA GLN A 107 -7.93 -9.67 3.60
C GLN A 107 -7.95 -9.20 2.15
N ALA A 108 -8.18 -7.90 1.89
CA ALA A 108 -8.15 -7.36 0.54
C ALA A 108 -6.75 -7.49 -0.08
N PHE A 109 -5.70 -7.26 0.71
CA PHE A 109 -4.31 -7.34 0.25
C PHE A 109 -3.78 -8.77 0.17
N GLN A 110 -4.43 -9.76 0.79
CA GLN A 110 -4.09 -11.17 0.59
C GLN A 110 -4.53 -11.72 -0.78
N THR A 111 -5.34 -10.95 -1.52
CA THR A 111 -5.80 -11.36 -2.85
C THR A 111 -4.64 -11.33 -3.85
N LYS A 112 -4.49 -12.42 -4.60
CA LYS A 112 -3.48 -12.54 -5.65
C LYS A 112 -3.81 -11.60 -6.81
N VAL A 113 -2.80 -10.88 -7.31
CA VAL A 113 -2.92 -9.95 -8.44
C VAL A 113 -2.33 -10.55 -9.72
N THR A 114 -2.84 -10.13 -10.87
CA THR A 114 -2.20 -10.40 -12.16
C THR A 114 -0.88 -9.65 -12.30
N LEU A 115 -0.01 -10.09 -13.21
CA LEU A 115 1.28 -9.43 -13.44
C LEU A 115 1.12 -7.97 -13.87
N VAL A 116 0.13 -7.67 -14.73
CA VAL A 116 -0.13 -6.29 -15.17
C VAL A 116 -0.62 -5.42 -14.03
N SER A 117 -1.60 -5.89 -13.25
CA SER A 117 -2.07 -5.15 -12.07
C SER A 117 -0.94 -4.94 -11.06
N ALA A 118 -0.10 -5.95 -10.84
CA ALA A 118 1.09 -5.82 -9.99
C ALA A 118 2.07 -4.77 -10.53
N ALA A 119 2.35 -4.76 -11.83
CA ALA A 119 3.27 -3.82 -12.45
C ALA A 119 2.74 -2.37 -12.38
N ILE A 120 1.44 -2.18 -12.63
CA ILE A 120 0.80 -0.86 -12.53
C ILE A 120 0.80 -0.39 -11.07
N ALA A 121 0.39 -1.25 -10.13
CA ALA A 121 0.44 -0.94 -8.70
C ALA A 121 1.87 -0.58 -8.27
N SER A 122 2.87 -1.36 -8.70
CA SER A 122 4.28 -1.08 -8.43
C SER A 122 4.68 0.28 -8.97
N CYS A 123 4.37 0.57 -10.24
CA CYS A 123 4.71 1.83 -10.89
C CYS A 123 4.11 3.04 -10.16
N LEU A 124 2.82 2.97 -9.81
CA LEU A 124 2.15 4.01 -9.05
C LEU A 124 2.76 4.18 -7.66
N LEU A 125 3.09 3.08 -6.99
CA LEU A 125 3.78 3.11 -5.70
C LEU A 125 5.18 3.74 -5.86
N MET A 126 5.93 3.44 -6.91
CA MET A 126 7.27 4.02 -7.11
C MET A 126 7.25 5.55 -7.22
N LEU A 127 6.16 6.17 -7.70
CA LEU A 127 6.01 7.63 -7.69
C LEU A 127 6.04 8.22 -6.27
N TYR A 128 5.68 7.43 -5.26
CA TYR A 128 5.75 7.82 -3.85
C TYR A 128 7.19 8.03 -3.35
N PHE A 129 8.21 7.53 -4.08
CA PHE A 129 9.61 7.77 -3.73
C PHE A 129 10.12 9.14 -4.16
N LEU A 130 9.38 9.86 -5.03
CA LEU A 130 9.80 11.17 -5.53
C LEU A 130 10.08 12.20 -4.43
N PRO A 131 9.26 12.35 -3.37
CA PRO A 131 9.56 13.29 -2.30
C PRO A 131 10.85 12.95 -1.55
N GLY A 132 11.11 11.66 -1.30
CA GLY A 132 12.35 11.19 -0.68
C GLY A 132 13.57 11.47 -1.57
N TYR A 133 13.43 11.25 -2.88
CA TYR A 133 14.45 11.63 -3.85
C TYR A 133 14.72 13.14 -3.84
N GLN A 134 13.68 13.98 -3.87
CA GLN A 134 13.84 15.44 -3.87
C GLN A 134 14.51 15.95 -2.59
N MET A 135 14.15 15.38 -1.43
CA MET A 135 14.74 15.70 -0.13
C MET A 135 16.23 15.31 -0.05
N VAL A 136 16.63 14.21 -0.66
CA VAL A 136 18.03 13.74 -0.54
C VAL A 136 18.92 14.28 -1.65
N SER A 137 18.38 14.47 -2.86
CA SER A 137 19.13 15.05 -4.00
C SER A 137 19.44 16.54 -3.86
N GLY A 138 18.88 17.23 -2.87
CA GLY A 138 19.09 18.68 -2.65
C GLY A 138 18.32 19.57 -3.62
N ILE A 139 17.35 19.02 -4.35
CA ILE A 139 16.38 19.81 -5.12
C ILE A 139 15.40 20.51 -4.16
N ALA A 140 15.07 19.86 -3.05
CA ALA A 140 14.23 20.43 -2.00
C ALA A 140 15.08 21.10 -0.90
N ASP A 141 14.40 21.82 -0.01
CA ASP A 141 15.02 22.41 1.18
C ASP A 141 15.39 21.31 2.19
N ASN A 142 16.70 21.11 2.35
CA ASN A 142 17.28 20.09 3.21
C ASN A 142 17.45 20.54 4.67
N HIS A 143 17.18 21.82 4.96
CA HIS A 143 17.35 22.44 6.26
C HIS A 143 16.01 23.05 6.73
N PRO A 144 15.02 22.21 7.04
CA PRO A 144 13.70 22.69 7.45
C PRO A 144 13.80 23.59 8.69
N SER A 145 13.04 24.69 8.69
CA SER A 145 12.88 25.53 9.87
C SER A 145 12.26 24.77 11.04
N THR A 146 12.53 25.19 12.27
CA THR A 146 12.00 24.57 13.48
C THR A 146 10.47 24.43 13.45
N ASP A 147 9.76 25.43 12.94
CA ASP A 147 8.30 25.39 12.82
C ASP A 147 7.82 24.24 11.93
N ARG A 148 8.51 23.99 10.80
CA ARG A 148 8.18 22.89 9.89
C ARG A 148 8.42 21.53 10.54
N ILE A 149 9.50 21.42 11.32
CA ILE A 149 9.82 20.20 12.08
C ILE A 149 8.71 19.92 13.09
N ILE A 150 8.29 20.93 13.86
CA ILE A 150 7.21 20.80 14.84
C ILE A 150 5.90 20.35 14.17
N VAL A 151 5.50 21.02 13.08
CA VAL A 151 4.28 20.66 12.34
C VAL A 151 4.36 19.23 11.82
N ALA A 152 5.50 18.81 11.25
CA ALA A 152 5.67 17.45 10.75
C ALA A 152 5.49 16.40 11.85
N PHE A 153 6.06 16.61 13.03
CA PHE A 153 5.88 15.72 14.18
C PHE A 153 4.43 15.69 14.68
N VAL A 154 3.79 16.85 14.80
CA VAL A 154 2.37 16.91 15.23
C VAL A 154 1.49 16.15 14.25
N CYS A 155 1.64 16.40 12.95
CA CYS A 155 0.90 15.67 11.92
C CYS A 155 1.19 14.16 11.94
N TYR A 156 2.43 13.75 12.25
CA TYR A 156 2.80 12.34 12.32
C TYR A 156 2.14 11.59 13.48
N PHE A 157 2.01 12.21 14.65
CA PHE A 157 1.43 11.56 15.83
C PHE A 157 -0.09 11.66 15.92
N PHE A 158 -0.69 12.72 15.37
CA PHE A 158 -2.12 13.01 15.53
C PHE A 158 -2.94 12.92 14.23
N GLY A 159 -2.31 12.80 13.06
CA GLY A 159 -2.97 12.60 11.77
C GLY A 159 -3.23 11.14 11.47
#